data_AF-A0AB39YKW1-F1
#
_entry.id   AF-A0AB39YKW1-F1
#
_cell.length_a   1.000
_cell.length_b   1.000
_cell.length_c   1.000
_cell.angle_alpha   90.00
_cell.angle_beta   90.00
_cell.angle_gamma   90.00
#
_symmetry.space_group_name_H-M   'P 1'
#
loop_
_entity.id
_entity.type
_entity.pdbx_description
1 polymer ?
#
loop_
_entity_poly.entity_id
_entity_poly.type
_entity_poly.pdbx_seq_one_letter_code
_entity_poly.pdbx_strand_id
1 'polypeptide(L)'
;MKRSMVALAGALALALTGGATSSAFATTSITPAQITTGFAGSAYGSYIFNTDKTLTSGPTASASIACTGATGKTASNNVSGLNVPAIGTVGNANTTVKTVLTTTSKRIEGKSTVAGANLLGGLITAGAITSESTAEKNTAGAFAGTNQTTIADLKVLGIAVNANPAANTVIDLKVPLLGSVGKVTLNGQEKRLVGTTYQVSTTALRVEILKAGLLGLKVGTDIRLGVSNVKLTPPQTGYLAGTGYGTRATLASGLIGSGPTALASVKCAGGTTTANVAAVNIPGAVSAGASVTTATGVLTPEAKSTVVNTIGGVNVLSGVIQVDAIKAETSASRAPGGGAVKLTDTSTFTNLRIAGLPAINASVAPNTVIQVPGLGQVTLHKVSKSSTTIIVTMVEIVLSQALGTLPTGSKIQIGYSNSSVGA
;
A
#
# COMPACT_ATOMS: atom_id res chain seq x y z
N MET A 1 -0.57 42.33 -75.68
CA MET A 1 -1.58 43.11 -74.93
C MET A 1 -1.20 43.11 -73.45
N LYS A 2 -0.51 44.18 -73.04
CA LYS A 2 -0.06 44.56 -71.69
C LYS A 2 0.10 46.09 -71.75
N ARG A 3 -0.12 46.77 -70.61
CA ARG A 3 0.07 48.22 -70.29
C ARG A 3 -1.27 48.82 -69.83
N SER A 4 -1.37 49.77 -68.92
CA SER A 4 -0.54 50.31 -67.84
C SER A 4 -1.43 51.38 -67.15
N MET A 5 -1.08 51.74 -65.91
CA MET A 5 -1.19 53.10 -65.34
C MET A 5 -2.53 53.65 -64.78
N VAL A 6 -2.42 54.03 -63.50
CA VAL A 6 -2.77 55.32 -62.87
C VAL A 6 -4.25 55.60 -62.56
N ALA A 7 -4.57 55.78 -61.27
CA ALA A 7 -4.95 57.10 -60.75
C ALA A 7 -5.08 57.12 -59.22
N LEU A 8 -4.46 58.16 -58.69
CA LEU A 8 -4.51 58.73 -57.34
C LEU A 8 -5.94 59.23 -57.04
N ALA A 9 -6.46 59.00 -55.83
CA ALA A 9 -7.53 59.82 -55.27
C ALA A 9 -7.38 59.85 -53.75
N GLY A 10 -6.81 60.95 -53.26
CA GLY A 10 -7.00 61.34 -51.87
C GLY A 10 -8.37 61.96 -51.69
N ALA A 11 -8.97 61.78 -50.52
CA ALA A 11 -9.82 62.78 -49.92
C ALA A 11 -9.89 62.53 -48.41
N LEU A 12 -9.60 63.61 -47.72
CA LEU A 12 -9.52 63.77 -46.28
C LEU A 12 -10.94 63.91 -45.70
N ALA A 13 -11.07 63.45 -44.47
CA ALA A 13 -11.74 64.14 -43.36
C ALA A 13 -13.15 63.71 -42.89
N LEU A 14 -13.26 63.86 -41.56
CA LEU A 14 -14.42 63.87 -40.66
C LEU A 14 -15.03 62.52 -40.25
N ALA A 15 -14.50 61.95 -39.17
CA ALA A 15 -15.27 61.09 -38.28
C ALA A 15 -15.52 61.80 -36.95
N LEU A 16 -16.80 62.06 -36.68
CA LEU A 16 -17.30 62.66 -35.46
C LEU A 16 -17.09 61.74 -34.24
N THR A 17 -16.68 62.36 -33.16
CA THR A 17 -16.62 61.82 -31.80
C THR A 17 -18.03 61.62 -31.24
N GLY A 18 -18.36 60.37 -30.89
CA GLY A 18 -19.53 60.01 -30.09
C GLY A 18 -19.27 58.68 -29.39
N GLY A 19 -18.78 58.75 -28.15
CA GLY A 19 -18.40 57.59 -27.36
C GLY A 19 -19.62 56.77 -26.92
N ALA A 20 -19.74 55.56 -27.45
CA ALA A 20 -20.60 54.53 -26.88
C ALA A 20 -19.85 53.88 -25.71
N THR A 21 -20.39 54.05 -24.51
CA THR A 21 -19.96 53.35 -23.30
C THR A 21 -20.29 51.86 -23.44
N SER A 22 -19.30 51.06 -23.77
CA SER A 22 -19.36 49.61 -23.59
C SER A 22 -19.33 49.31 -22.09
N SER A 23 -20.48 48.94 -21.55
CA SER A 23 -20.62 48.34 -20.23
C SER A 23 -19.81 47.04 -20.20
N ALA A 24 -18.58 47.14 -19.68
CA ALA A 24 -17.79 45.98 -19.30
C ALA A 24 -18.52 45.27 -18.16
N PHE A 25 -19.28 44.22 -18.48
CA PHE A 25 -19.66 43.23 -17.50
C PHE A 25 -18.37 42.59 -16.99
N ALA A 26 -17.92 42.99 -15.81
CA ALA A 26 -16.92 42.25 -15.06
C ALA A 26 -17.51 40.86 -14.80
N THR A 27 -17.12 39.88 -15.62
CA THR A 27 -17.28 38.48 -15.27
C THR A 27 -16.37 38.26 -14.07
N THR A 28 -16.96 38.27 -12.87
CA THR A 28 -16.32 37.67 -11.71
C THR A 28 -16.03 36.23 -12.09
N SER A 29 -14.78 35.94 -12.43
CA SER A 29 -14.29 34.58 -12.49
C SER A 29 -14.31 34.05 -11.06
N ILE A 30 -15.45 33.49 -10.67
CA ILE A 30 -15.55 32.57 -9.54
C ILE A 30 -14.70 31.37 -9.93
N THR A 31 -13.40 31.47 -9.70
CA THR A 31 -12.52 30.31 -9.57
C THR A 31 -13.20 29.47 -8.48
N PRO A 32 -13.70 28.25 -8.78
CA PRO A 32 -14.34 27.44 -7.76
C PRO A 32 -13.39 27.33 -6.58
N ALA A 33 -13.86 27.60 -5.37
CA ALA A 33 -13.07 27.40 -4.16
C ALA A 33 -12.46 26.00 -4.24
N GLN A 34 -11.14 25.93 -4.47
CA GLN A 34 -10.45 24.66 -4.61
C GLN A 34 -10.65 23.92 -3.29
N ILE A 35 -11.37 22.79 -3.32
CA ILE A 35 -11.53 21.96 -2.14
C ILE A 35 -10.12 21.52 -1.72
N THR A 36 -9.58 22.09 -0.65
CA THR A 36 -8.31 21.66 -0.10
C THR A 36 -8.59 20.44 0.77
N THR A 37 -8.20 19.26 0.27
CA THR A 37 -8.31 17.99 1.00
C THR A 37 -7.11 17.12 0.60
N GLY A 38 -6.58 16.40 1.58
CA GLY A 38 -5.64 15.31 1.34
C GLY A 38 -6.37 13.98 1.21
N PHE A 39 -5.69 13.02 0.61
CA PHE A 39 -6.13 11.65 0.40
C PHE A 39 -5.13 10.69 1.01
N ALA A 40 -5.63 9.61 1.60
CA ALA A 40 -4.83 8.44 1.94
C ALA A 40 -5.70 7.19 1.92
N GLY A 41 -5.18 6.09 1.39
CA GLY A 41 -5.94 4.85 1.33
C GLY A 41 -5.08 3.62 1.14
N SER A 42 -5.63 2.48 1.53
CA SER A 42 -5.01 1.17 1.40
C SER A 42 -6.08 0.11 1.16
N ALA A 43 -5.83 -0.82 0.26
CA ALA A 43 -6.64 -2.01 0.05
C ALA A 43 -5.75 -3.25 -0.02
N TYR A 44 -6.21 -4.38 0.51
CA TYR A 44 -5.50 -5.65 0.46
C TYR A 44 -6.48 -6.83 0.41
N GLY A 45 -6.06 -7.90 -0.26
CA GLY A 45 -6.85 -9.11 -0.48
C GLY A 45 -7.03 -9.92 0.80
N SER A 46 -5.93 -10.28 1.44
CA SER A 46 -5.93 -11.05 2.67
C SER A 46 -4.84 -10.60 3.62
N TYR A 47 -5.12 -10.66 4.92
CA TYR A 47 -4.14 -10.44 5.97
C TYR A 47 -4.47 -11.36 7.15
N ILE A 48 -3.51 -12.19 7.52
CA ILE A 48 -3.70 -13.22 8.54
C ILE A 48 -2.61 -13.06 9.59
N PHE A 49 -3.00 -13.01 10.85
CA PHE A 49 -2.03 -12.96 11.94
C PHE A 49 -2.61 -13.55 13.21
N ASN A 50 -1.75 -13.85 14.18
CA ASN A 50 -2.14 -14.12 15.56
C ASN A 50 -1.57 -13.06 16.50
N THR A 51 -2.08 -13.01 17.73
CA THR A 51 -1.72 -11.97 18.72
C THR A 51 -0.23 -11.97 19.08
N ASP A 52 0.39 -13.15 19.20
CA ASP A 52 1.82 -13.30 19.52
C ASP A 52 2.75 -13.13 18.29
N LYS A 53 2.18 -12.88 17.10
CA LYS A 53 2.90 -12.66 15.83
C LYS A 53 3.83 -13.81 15.42
N THR A 54 3.63 -15.03 15.94
CA THR A 54 4.32 -16.23 15.45
C THR A 54 3.77 -16.70 14.09
N LEU A 55 2.54 -16.32 13.78
CA LEU A 55 1.90 -16.51 12.48
C LEU A 55 1.50 -15.13 11.99
N THR A 56 2.15 -14.62 10.94
CA THR A 56 1.74 -13.36 10.29
C THR A 56 2.04 -13.46 8.81
N SER A 57 0.99 -13.41 7.98
CA SER A 57 1.14 -13.17 6.56
C SER A 57 1.37 -11.67 6.33
N GLY A 58 2.12 -11.29 5.30
CA GLY A 58 1.99 -9.94 4.75
C GLY A 58 0.60 -9.73 4.13
N PRO A 59 0.09 -8.50 4.02
CA PRO A 59 -1.14 -8.23 3.27
C PRO A 59 -0.94 -8.60 1.79
N THR A 60 -1.82 -9.45 1.25
CA THR A 60 -1.74 -9.89 -0.14
C THR A 60 -2.36 -8.84 -1.08
N ALA A 61 -1.82 -8.73 -2.30
CA ALA A 61 -2.21 -7.71 -3.27
C ALA A 61 -2.36 -6.31 -2.63
N SER A 62 -1.43 -5.87 -1.77
CA SER A 62 -1.56 -4.59 -1.09
C SER A 62 -1.40 -3.42 -2.07
N ALA A 63 -2.42 -2.59 -2.24
CA ALA A 63 -2.37 -1.31 -2.95
C ALA A 63 -2.57 -0.16 -1.97
N SER A 64 -1.82 0.92 -2.14
CA SER A 64 -1.95 2.08 -1.25
C SER A 64 -1.59 3.38 -1.94
N ILE A 65 -2.36 4.42 -1.63
CA ILE A 65 -2.00 5.81 -1.90
C ILE A 65 -1.60 6.41 -0.55
N ALA A 66 -0.32 6.75 -0.43
CA ALA A 66 0.17 7.53 0.70
C ALA A 66 -0.44 8.93 0.67
N CYS A 67 -0.20 9.68 1.74
CA CYS A 67 -0.79 11.00 1.94
C CYS A 67 -0.45 11.92 0.76
N THR A 68 -1.48 12.48 0.12
CA THR A 68 -1.30 13.37 -1.04
C THR A 68 -2.49 14.29 -1.22
N GLY A 69 -2.28 15.50 -1.73
CA GLY A 69 -3.36 16.37 -2.22
C GLY A 69 -3.70 16.14 -3.70
N ALA A 70 -2.92 15.31 -4.41
CA ALA A 70 -3.07 15.10 -5.83
C ALA A 70 -4.29 14.23 -6.15
N THR A 71 -5.01 14.60 -7.20
CA THR A 71 -6.13 13.84 -7.77
C THR A 71 -5.68 13.07 -9.02
N GLY A 72 -6.45 12.07 -9.46
CA GLY A 72 -6.12 11.26 -10.64
C GLY A 72 -5.03 10.20 -10.39
N LYS A 73 -4.57 10.02 -9.16
CA LYS A 73 -3.67 8.93 -8.76
C LYS A 73 -4.44 7.61 -8.70
N THR A 74 -3.82 6.54 -9.19
CA THR A 74 -4.30 5.16 -9.07
C THR A 74 -3.12 4.28 -8.64
N ALA A 75 -3.34 3.45 -7.64
CA ALA A 75 -2.45 2.37 -7.24
C ALA A 75 -3.25 1.07 -7.32
N SER A 76 -2.73 0.06 -8.01
CA SER A 76 -3.35 -1.25 -8.11
C SER A 76 -2.34 -2.35 -7.85
N ASN A 77 -2.82 -3.52 -7.45
CA ASN A 77 -1.97 -4.67 -7.21
C ASN A 77 -2.76 -5.96 -7.36
N ASN A 78 -2.07 -7.03 -7.75
CA ASN A 78 -2.63 -8.36 -7.87
C ASN A 78 -1.63 -9.43 -7.40
N VAL A 79 -2.16 -10.54 -6.90
CA VAL A 79 -1.42 -11.67 -6.33
C VAL A 79 -2.12 -12.95 -6.73
N SER A 80 -1.36 -14.00 -7.00
CA SER A 80 -1.93 -15.35 -7.10
C SER A 80 -2.35 -15.86 -5.72
N GLY A 81 -3.22 -16.87 -5.70
CA GLY A 81 -3.72 -17.43 -4.44
C GLY A 81 -2.63 -17.80 -3.43
N LEU A 82 -2.99 -17.70 -2.15
CA LEU A 82 -2.15 -18.00 -1.00
C LEU A 82 -2.66 -19.26 -0.31
N ASN A 83 -1.76 -20.20 -0.01
CA ASN A 83 -2.06 -21.30 0.91
C ASN A 83 -1.34 -21.05 2.24
N VAL A 84 -2.09 -21.05 3.34
CA VAL A 84 -1.54 -20.91 4.69
C VAL A 84 -1.81 -22.20 5.47
N PRO A 85 -0.77 -22.96 5.87
CA PRO A 85 -0.94 -24.19 6.65
C PRO A 85 -1.84 -23.97 7.87
N ALA A 86 -2.67 -24.98 8.19
CA ALA A 86 -3.71 -24.97 9.24
C ALA A 86 -4.86 -23.94 9.07
N ILE A 87 -4.73 -22.94 8.18
CA ILE A 87 -5.78 -21.96 7.90
C ILE A 87 -6.53 -22.30 6.63
N GLY A 88 -5.84 -22.68 5.55
CA GLY A 88 -6.44 -23.03 4.27
C GLY A 88 -6.00 -22.14 3.11
N THR A 89 -6.82 -22.07 2.08
CA THR A 89 -6.49 -21.40 0.81
C THR A 89 -7.29 -20.12 0.63
N VAL A 90 -6.63 -19.12 0.05
CA VAL A 90 -7.21 -17.86 -0.40
C VAL A 90 -6.89 -17.74 -1.89
N GLY A 91 -7.91 -17.49 -2.71
CA GLY A 91 -7.76 -17.32 -4.15
C GLY A 91 -7.01 -16.04 -4.51
N ASN A 92 -6.82 -15.85 -5.81
CA ASN A 92 -6.16 -14.65 -6.36
C ASN A 92 -6.82 -13.39 -5.83
N ALA A 93 -6.02 -12.40 -5.48
CA ALA A 93 -6.54 -11.10 -5.05
C ALA A 93 -6.12 -9.99 -6.01
N ASN A 94 -7.03 -9.04 -6.22
CA ASN A 94 -6.82 -7.81 -6.97
C ASN A 94 -7.32 -6.65 -6.12
N THR A 95 -6.53 -5.60 -5.98
CA THR A 95 -6.92 -4.39 -5.25
C THR A 95 -6.56 -3.14 -6.02
N THR A 96 -7.29 -2.07 -5.72
CA THR A 96 -7.06 -0.75 -6.31
C THR A 96 -7.43 0.33 -5.30
N VAL A 97 -6.64 1.40 -5.27
CA VAL A 97 -6.95 2.64 -4.58
C VAL A 97 -6.78 3.78 -5.57
N LYS A 98 -7.75 4.69 -5.69
CA LYS A 98 -7.66 5.84 -6.60
C LYS A 98 -8.26 7.11 -6.02
N THR A 99 -7.71 8.25 -6.42
CA THR A 99 -8.20 9.60 -6.10
C THR A 99 -8.91 10.19 -7.31
N VAL A 100 -10.09 10.77 -7.10
CA VAL A 100 -10.97 11.27 -8.14
C VAL A 100 -11.33 12.73 -7.85
N LEU A 101 -11.26 13.56 -8.88
CA LEU A 101 -11.84 14.91 -8.87
C LEU A 101 -13.06 14.88 -9.79
N THR A 102 -14.19 15.36 -9.29
CA THR A 102 -15.37 15.65 -10.09
C THR A 102 -15.60 17.16 -10.10
N THR A 103 -16.59 17.62 -10.87
CA THR A 103 -16.99 19.03 -10.88
C THR A 103 -17.54 19.50 -9.52
N THR A 104 -18.05 18.58 -8.69
CA THR A 104 -18.74 18.89 -7.43
C THR A 104 -18.06 18.32 -6.19
N SER A 105 -17.02 17.50 -6.34
CA SER A 105 -16.40 16.80 -5.21
C SER A 105 -14.98 16.28 -5.43
N LYS A 106 -14.28 16.05 -4.31
CA LYS A 106 -13.04 15.29 -4.23
C LYS A 106 -13.30 13.96 -3.52
N ARG A 107 -12.85 12.86 -4.11
CA ARG A 107 -13.17 11.49 -3.70
C ARG A 107 -11.92 10.60 -3.67
N ILE A 108 -11.89 9.65 -2.74
CA ILE A 108 -10.96 8.51 -2.77
C ILE A 108 -11.76 7.21 -2.71
N GLU A 109 -11.38 6.26 -3.55
CA GLU A 109 -12.02 4.95 -3.70
C GLU A 109 -10.98 3.85 -3.42
N GLY A 110 -11.39 2.82 -2.68
CA GLY A 110 -10.60 1.63 -2.41
C GLY A 110 -11.43 0.39 -2.72
N LYS A 111 -10.85 -0.55 -3.46
CA LYS A 111 -11.47 -1.80 -3.86
C LYS A 111 -10.53 -2.98 -3.58
N SER A 112 -11.10 -4.07 -3.10
CA SER A 112 -10.42 -5.36 -2.99
C SER A 112 -11.34 -6.47 -3.46
N THR A 113 -10.82 -7.35 -4.31
CA THR A 113 -11.49 -8.55 -4.79
C THR A 113 -10.58 -9.76 -4.54
N VAL A 114 -11.13 -10.82 -3.94
CA VAL A 114 -10.48 -12.11 -3.73
C VAL A 114 -11.32 -13.16 -4.45
N ALA A 115 -10.71 -13.98 -5.30
CA ALA A 115 -11.43 -14.91 -6.18
C ALA A 115 -12.18 -16.03 -5.44
N GLY A 116 -11.76 -16.35 -4.21
CA GLY A 116 -12.35 -17.39 -3.38
C GLY A 116 -11.61 -17.57 -2.06
N ALA A 117 -12.19 -18.31 -1.14
CA ALA A 117 -11.51 -18.75 0.07
C ALA A 117 -12.06 -20.10 0.55
N ASN A 118 -11.17 -20.95 1.06
CA ASN A 118 -11.51 -22.14 1.82
C ASN A 118 -10.68 -22.10 3.11
N LEU A 119 -11.35 -21.79 4.21
CA LEU A 119 -10.71 -21.58 5.51
C LEU A 119 -11.12 -22.67 6.50
N LEU A 120 -10.22 -22.92 7.44
CA LEU A 120 -10.41 -23.77 8.62
C LEU A 120 -10.86 -25.18 8.25
N GLY A 121 -10.28 -25.76 7.19
CA GLY A 121 -10.63 -27.10 6.72
C GLY A 121 -12.04 -27.19 6.10
N GLY A 122 -12.54 -26.10 5.51
CA GLY A 122 -13.87 -26.08 4.87
C GLY A 122 -15.00 -25.61 5.76
N LEU A 123 -14.73 -25.25 7.03
CA LEU A 123 -15.75 -24.64 7.89
C LEU A 123 -16.24 -23.30 7.34
N ILE A 124 -15.41 -22.60 6.56
CA ILE A 124 -15.81 -21.38 5.87
C ILE A 124 -15.36 -21.49 4.41
N THR A 125 -16.30 -21.45 3.48
CA THR A 125 -16.02 -21.40 2.04
C THR A 125 -16.69 -20.19 1.44
N ALA A 126 -16.01 -19.53 0.50
CA ALA A 126 -16.58 -18.43 -0.27
C ALA A 126 -16.06 -18.47 -1.70
N GLY A 127 -16.92 -18.08 -2.64
CA GLY A 127 -16.52 -17.64 -3.97
C GLY A 127 -15.93 -16.23 -3.91
N ALA A 128 -16.15 -15.44 -4.96
CA ALA A 128 -15.60 -14.10 -5.06
C ALA A 128 -16.03 -13.20 -3.87
N ILE A 129 -15.04 -12.69 -3.14
CA ILE A 129 -15.20 -11.73 -2.03
C ILE A 129 -14.79 -10.35 -2.54
N THR A 130 -15.69 -9.39 -2.56
CA THR A 130 -15.40 -8.00 -2.95
C THR A 130 -15.76 -7.03 -1.83
N SER A 131 -14.89 -6.05 -1.60
CA SER A 131 -15.14 -4.90 -0.72
C SER A 131 -14.84 -3.60 -1.45
N GLU A 132 -15.67 -2.59 -1.26
CA GLU A 132 -15.45 -1.24 -1.74
C GLU A 132 -15.68 -0.22 -0.61
N SER A 133 -14.84 0.80 -0.58
CA SER A 133 -14.94 1.95 0.33
C SER A 133 -14.74 3.24 -0.45
N THR A 134 -15.64 4.20 -0.30
CA THR A 134 -15.52 5.53 -0.89
C THR A 134 -15.65 6.59 0.18
N ALA A 135 -14.75 7.56 0.19
CA ALA A 135 -14.86 8.78 0.98
C ALA A 135 -14.85 10.00 0.04
N GLU A 136 -15.77 10.92 0.24
CA GLU A 136 -16.01 12.07 -0.61
C GLU A 136 -16.21 13.34 0.21
N LYS A 137 -15.71 14.48 -0.30
CA LYS A 137 -15.99 15.82 0.22
C LYS A 137 -16.47 16.69 -0.93
N ASN A 138 -17.67 17.25 -0.79
CA ASN A 138 -18.26 18.12 -1.81
C ASN A 138 -17.76 19.57 -1.69
N THR A 139 -18.12 20.42 -2.66
CA THR A 139 -17.75 21.85 -2.69
C THR A 139 -18.29 22.66 -1.51
N ALA A 140 -19.40 22.24 -0.92
CA ALA A 140 -19.94 22.81 0.33
C ALA A 140 -19.17 22.35 1.58
N GLY A 141 -18.17 21.47 1.44
CA GLY A 141 -17.36 20.95 2.53
C GLY A 141 -17.96 19.76 3.28
N ALA A 142 -19.14 19.26 2.87
CA ALA A 142 -19.79 18.12 3.49
C ALA A 142 -19.10 16.79 3.10
N PHE A 143 -18.95 15.91 4.08
CA PHE A 143 -18.41 14.58 3.90
C PHE A 143 -19.51 13.57 3.58
N ALA A 144 -19.24 12.68 2.63
CA ALA A 144 -20.09 11.53 2.30
C ALA A 144 -19.22 10.28 2.14
N GLY A 145 -19.77 9.11 2.43
CA GLY A 145 -19.05 7.86 2.23
C GLY A 145 -19.94 6.65 1.99
N THR A 146 -19.43 5.71 1.21
CA THR A 146 -20.12 4.46 0.85
C THR A 146 -19.24 3.27 1.17
N ASN A 147 -19.88 2.19 1.62
CA ASN A 147 -19.26 0.90 1.85
C ASN A 147 -20.10 -0.14 1.10
N GLN A 148 -19.46 -1.02 0.35
CA GLN A 148 -20.14 -2.12 -0.34
C GLN A 148 -19.35 -3.40 -0.17
N THR A 149 -20.07 -4.52 -0.02
CA THR A 149 -19.49 -5.85 0.07
C THR A 149 -20.36 -6.83 -0.68
N THR A 150 -19.73 -7.75 -1.39
CA THR A 150 -20.37 -8.94 -1.96
C THR A 150 -19.50 -10.16 -1.68
N ILE A 151 -20.09 -11.26 -1.24
CA ILE A 151 -19.44 -12.52 -0.93
C ILE A 151 -20.20 -13.64 -1.62
N ALA A 152 -19.77 -14.03 -2.82
CA ALA A 152 -20.43 -15.09 -3.56
C ALA A 152 -20.30 -16.44 -2.83
N ASP A 153 -21.34 -17.28 -2.92
CA ASP A 153 -21.35 -18.67 -2.46
C ASP A 153 -20.82 -18.88 -1.02
N LEU A 154 -21.04 -17.91 -0.14
CA LEU A 154 -20.58 -17.99 1.24
C LEU A 154 -21.29 -19.12 1.98
N LYS A 155 -20.50 -20.01 2.58
CA LYS A 155 -20.97 -20.98 3.56
C LYS A 155 -20.16 -20.84 4.84
N VAL A 156 -20.86 -20.85 5.96
CA VAL A 156 -20.27 -20.91 7.31
C VAL A 156 -20.85 -22.12 8.00
N LEU A 157 -20.00 -23.06 8.43
CA LEU A 157 -20.39 -24.35 8.99
C LEU A 157 -21.32 -25.15 8.05
N GLY A 158 -21.10 -25.02 6.73
CA GLY A 158 -21.93 -25.64 5.69
C GLY A 158 -23.26 -24.92 5.40
N ILE A 159 -23.64 -23.92 6.20
CA ILE A 159 -24.88 -23.15 6.02
C ILE A 159 -24.61 -22.00 5.05
N ALA A 160 -25.43 -21.92 3.99
CA ALA A 160 -25.34 -20.83 3.02
C ALA A 160 -25.73 -19.49 3.67
N VAL A 161 -24.96 -18.45 3.38
CA VAL A 161 -25.19 -17.08 3.84
C VAL A 161 -25.47 -16.19 2.64
N ASN A 162 -26.32 -15.17 2.83
CA ASN A 162 -26.64 -14.21 1.77
C ASN A 162 -25.37 -13.55 1.22
N ALA A 163 -25.27 -13.41 -0.10
CA ALA A 163 -24.11 -12.84 -0.76
C ALA A 163 -23.86 -11.35 -0.44
N ASN A 164 -24.89 -10.62 0.01
CA ASN A 164 -24.80 -9.23 0.44
C ASN A 164 -25.28 -9.13 1.90
N PRO A 165 -24.48 -9.61 2.87
CA PRO A 165 -24.88 -9.58 4.27
C PRO A 165 -25.03 -8.13 4.75
N ALA A 166 -25.95 -7.90 5.69
CA ALA A 166 -26.14 -6.59 6.31
C ALA A 166 -24.83 -6.11 6.97
N ALA A 167 -24.67 -4.79 7.11
CA ALA A 167 -23.47 -4.22 7.70
C ALA A 167 -23.21 -4.80 9.10
N ASN A 168 -21.96 -5.20 9.35
CA ASN A 168 -21.49 -5.76 10.62
C ASN A 168 -22.25 -7.02 11.07
N THR A 169 -22.69 -7.87 10.13
CA THR A 169 -23.32 -9.16 10.45
C THR A 169 -22.31 -10.06 11.15
N VAL A 170 -22.64 -10.60 12.32
CA VAL A 170 -21.77 -11.51 13.08
C VAL A 170 -22.39 -12.89 13.15
N ILE A 171 -21.60 -13.92 12.83
CA ILE A 171 -21.96 -15.33 12.95
C ILE A 171 -21.00 -15.97 13.95
N ASP A 172 -21.55 -16.61 14.98
CA ASP A 172 -20.72 -17.39 15.89
C ASP A 172 -20.17 -18.64 15.18
N LEU A 173 -18.87 -18.88 15.32
CA LEU A 173 -18.23 -20.07 14.80
C LEU A 173 -18.39 -21.21 15.82
N LYS A 174 -19.57 -21.83 15.82
CA LYS A 174 -19.93 -22.97 16.68
C LYS A 174 -19.61 -24.29 15.98
N VAL A 175 -18.43 -24.83 16.25
CA VAL A 175 -17.98 -26.08 15.64
C VAL A 175 -18.53 -27.28 16.42
N PRO A 176 -19.06 -28.32 15.75
CA PRO A 176 -19.51 -29.54 16.41
C PRO A 176 -18.42 -30.09 17.34
N LEU A 177 -18.81 -30.57 18.53
CA LEU A 177 -17.93 -31.09 19.58
C LEU A 177 -17.00 -30.08 20.28
N LEU A 178 -16.73 -28.91 19.68
CA LEU A 178 -15.85 -27.88 20.26
C LEU A 178 -16.61 -26.67 20.84
N GLY A 179 -17.88 -26.50 20.44
CA GLY A 179 -18.70 -25.35 20.82
C GLY A 179 -18.26 -24.08 20.09
N SER A 180 -18.49 -22.91 20.71
CA SER A 180 -18.06 -21.63 20.14
C SER A 180 -16.54 -21.50 20.23
N VAL A 181 -15.87 -21.48 19.08
CA VAL A 181 -14.41 -21.33 18.97
C VAL A 181 -14.00 -19.92 18.52
N GLY A 182 -14.96 -19.14 18.03
CA GLY A 182 -14.68 -17.82 17.45
C GLY A 182 -15.91 -17.19 16.84
N LYS A 183 -15.70 -16.19 15.99
CA LYS A 183 -16.76 -15.51 15.25
C LYS A 183 -16.31 -15.14 13.84
N VAL A 184 -17.30 -15.00 12.96
CA VAL A 184 -17.15 -14.50 11.59
C VAL A 184 -17.94 -13.20 11.49
N THR A 185 -17.25 -12.10 11.23
CA THR A 185 -17.87 -10.80 10.92
C THR A 185 -17.89 -10.61 9.41
N LEU A 186 -19.07 -10.42 8.87
CA LEU A 186 -19.32 -10.19 7.45
C LEU A 186 -19.68 -8.73 7.22
N ASN A 187 -19.24 -8.19 6.09
CA ASN A 187 -19.48 -6.81 5.71
C ASN A 187 -19.21 -5.85 6.88
N GLY A 188 -18.03 -5.99 7.50
CA GLY A 188 -17.59 -5.13 8.58
C GLY A 188 -17.35 -3.72 8.04
N GLN A 189 -18.14 -2.75 8.48
CA GLN A 189 -18.11 -1.38 7.97
C GLN A 189 -17.94 -0.38 9.10
N GLU A 190 -17.08 0.63 8.88
CA GLU A 190 -16.94 1.79 9.74
C GLU A 190 -16.84 3.06 8.89
N LYS A 191 -17.61 4.07 9.29
CA LYS A 191 -17.49 5.45 8.82
C LYS A 191 -17.25 6.34 10.03
N ARG A 192 -16.19 7.13 10.01
CA ARG A 192 -15.82 7.93 11.18
C ARG A 192 -15.19 9.24 10.78
N LEU A 193 -15.71 10.33 11.34
CA LEU A 193 -15.07 11.65 11.31
C LEU A 193 -14.31 11.84 12.63
N VAL A 194 -12.98 11.89 12.57
CA VAL A 194 -12.12 12.18 13.74
C VAL A 194 -11.43 13.50 13.50
N GLY A 195 -11.85 14.54 14.23
CA GLY A 195 -11.48 15.92 13.92
C GLY A 195 -11.89 16.25 12.48
N THR A 196 -10.92 16.57 11.65
CA THR A 196 -11.10 16.92 10.23
C THR A 196 -10.71 15.80 9.27
N THR A 197 -10.46 14.58 9.79
CA THR A 197 -10.18 13.38 8.98
C THR A 197 -11.43 12.49 8.89
N TYR A 198 -11.95 12.30 7.68
CA TYR A 198 -13.06 11.41 7.41
C TYR A 198 -12.56 10.07 6.89
N GLN A 199 -12.94 8.97 7.56
CA GLN A 199 -12.47 7.62 7.26
C GLN A 199 -13.65 6.73 6.91
N VAL A 200 -13.46 5.90 5.88
CA VAL A 200 -14.42 4.90 5.44
C VAL A 200 -13.66 3.60 5.22
N SER A 201 -14.10 2.55 5.91
CA SER A 201 -13.44 1.24 5.85
C SER A 201 -14.43 0.09 5.74
N THR A 202 -14.07 -0.89 4.94
CA THR A 202 -14.82 -2.13 4.73
C THR A 202 -13.87 -3.32 4.87
N THR A 203 -14.26 -4.32 5.66
CA THR A 203 -13.69 -5.67 5.64
C THR A 203 -14.80 -6.63 5.27
N ALA A 204 -14.71 -7.27 4.11
CA ALA A 204 -15.78 -8.12 3.61
C ALA A 204 -15.98 -9.36 4.47
N LEU A 205 -14.91 -10.04 4.86
CA LEU A 205 -14.96 -11.22 5.73
C LEU A 205 -13.82 -11.19 6.74
N ARG A 206 -14.15 -11.26 8.03
CA ARG A 206 -13.19 -11.35 9.13
C ARG A 206 -13.51 -12.55 10.00
N VAL A 207 -12.52 -13.39 10.29
CA VAL A 207 -12.65 -14.54 11.18
C VAL A 207 -11.72 -14.33 12.37
N GLU A 208 -12.27 -14.42 13.58
CA GLU A 208 -11.52 -14.26 14.83
C GLU A 208 -11.64 -15.55 15.65
N ILE A 209 -10.50 -16.18 15.94
CA ILE A 209 -10.42 -17.36 16.81
C ILE A 209 -10.28 -16.90 18.25
N LEU A 210 -11.29 -17.16 19.07
CA LEU A 210 -11.40 -16.64 20.44
C LEU A 210 -11.15 -17.71 21.50
N LYS A 211 -11.20 -18.99 21.12
CA LYS A 211 -10.98 -20.12 22.02
C LYS A 211 -10.13 -21.19 21.33
N ALA A 212 -9.31 -21.88 22.12
CA ALA A 212 -8.54 -23.01 21.63
C ALA A 212 -9.47 -24.17 21.22
N GLY A 213 -9.00 -25.01 20.30
CA GLY A 213 -9.73 -26.21 19.86
C GLY A 213 -9.58 -26.54 18.38
N LEU A 214 -9.24 -25.55 17.55
CA LEU A 214 -8.90 -25.79 16.14
C LEU A 214 -7.41 -26.16 16.01
N LEU A 215 -7.14 -27.33 15.44
CA LEU A 215 -5.78 -27.84 15.26
C LEU A 215 -4.93 -26.86 14.44
N GLY A 216 -3.72 -26.58 14.93
CA GLY A 216 -2.76 -25.69 14.27
C GLY A 216 -3.07 -24.20 14.36
N LEU A 217 -4.16 -23.80 15.05
CA LEU A 217 -4.52 -22.40 15.27
C LEU A 217 -4.43 -22.02 16.74
N LYS A 218 -3.88 -20.84 16.99
CA LYS A 218 -3.81 -20.25 18.32
C LYS A 218 -5.02 -19.34 18.57
N VAL A 219 -5.35 -19.16 19.84
CA VAL A 219 -6.28 -18.09 20.25
C VAL A 219 -5.71 -16.74 19.82
N GLY A 220 -6.57 -15.85 19.33
CA GLY A 220 -6.19 -14.54 18.81
C GLY A 220 -5.79 -14.55 17.33
N THR A 221 -5.91 -15.67 16.62
CA THR A 221 -5.80 -15.67 15.15
C THR A 221 -6.93 -14.84 14.55
N ASP A 222 -6.57 -13.86 13.72
CA ASP A 222 -7.43 -12.94 12.98
C ASP A 222 -7.12 -13.09 11.48
N ILE A 223 -8.14 -13.47 10.72
CA ILE A 223 -8.09 -13.65 9.27
C ILE A 223 -9.00 -12.59 8.65
N ARG A 224 -8.44 -11.71 7.82
CA ARG A 224 -9.20 -10.66 7.13
C ARG A 224 -9.10 -10.86 5.63
N LEU A 225 -10.24 -10.91 4.95
CA LEU A 225 -10.35 -11.00 3.50
C LEU A 225 -11.16 -9.83 2.95
N GLY A 226 -10.72 -9.30 1.81
CA GLY A 226 -11.37 -8.19 1.10
C GLY A 226 -11.41 -6.93 1.95
N VAL A 227 -10.26 -6.26 2.11
CA VAL A 227 -10.17 -5.05 2.92
C VAL A 227 -9.94 -3.83 2.04
N SER A 228 -10.73 -2.79 2.28
CA SER A 228 -10.55 -1.45 1.70
C SER A 228 -10.66 -0.40 2.80
N ASN A 229 -9.68 0.50 2.87
CA ASN A 229 -9.65 1.61 3.81
C ASN A 229 -9.31 2.89 3.06
N VAL A 230 -10.16 3.90 3.14
CA VAL A 230 -9.92 5.19 2.49
C VAL A 230 -10.21 6.34 3.44
N LYS A 231 -9.45 7.41 3.29
CA LYS A 231 -9.47 8.56 4.20
C LYS A 231 -9.33 9.85 3.42
N LEU A 232 -10.16 10.82 3.78
CA LEU A 232 -9.95 12.22 3.47
C LEU A 232 -9.30 12.87 4.68
N THR A 233 -8.18 13.53 4.44
CA THR A 233 -7.41 14.22 5.47
C THR A 233 -7.46 15.72 5.24
N PRO A 234 -7.18 16.54 6.26
CA PRO A 234 -7.03 17.97 6.08
C PRO A 234 -5.85 18.23 5.14
N PRO A 235 -5.88 19.30 4.35
CA PRO A 235 -4.71 19.72 3.60
C PRO A 235 -3.52 19.93 4.56
N GLN A 236 -2.35 19.40 4.21
CA GLN A 236 -1.13 19.55 5.00
C GLN A 236 -0.14 20.44 4.24
N THR A 237 0.64 21.25 4.95
CA THR A 237 1.75 22.05 4.41
C THR A 237 2.97 21.21 4.00
N GLY A 238 2.90 19.90 4.22
CA GLY A 238 3.83 18.91 3.69
C GLY A 238 3.21 17.52 3.77
N TYR A 239 3.10 16.83 2.64
CA TYR A 239 2.62 15.45 2.63
C TYR A 239 3.79 14.50 2.89
N LEU A 240 3.84 13.93 4.09
CA LEU A 240 4.80 12.87 4.41
C LEU A 240 4.35 11.56 3.76
N ALA A 241 5.29 10.86 3.16
CA ALA A 241 5.10 9.50 2.70
C ALA A 241 6.31 8.66 3.08
N GLY A 242 6.09 7.37 3.20
CA GLY A 242 7.15 6.43 3.51
C GLY A 242 6.56 5.08 3.86
N THR A 243 7.25 4.02 3.46
CA THR A 243 6.83 2.64 3.69
C THR A 243 8.07 1.77 3.89
N GLY A 244 7.99 0.81 4.79
CA GLY A 244 9.06 -0.16 5.03
C GLY A 244 8.49 -1.56 5.24
N TYR A 245 9.27 -2.58 4.91
CA TYR A 245 8.91 -3.98 5.12
C TYR A 245 10.15 -4.87 5.15
N GLY A 246 10.02 -6.03 5.80
CA GLY A 246 11.09 -7.00 5.94
C GLY A 246 11.37 -7.72 4.63
N THR A 247 10.37 -8.39 4.05
CA THR A 247 10.52 -9.10 2.78
C THR A 247 9.30 -8.99 1.89
N ARG A 248 9.50 -9.19 0.59
CA ARG A 248 8.45 -9.31 -0.43
C ARG A 248 8.96 -10.19 -1.57
N ALA A 249 8.10 -10.99 -2.19
CA ALA A 249 8.41 -11.67 -3.45
C ALA A 249 7.42 -11.25 -4.52
N THR A 250 7.90 -11.02 -5.74
CA THR A 250 7.12 -10.66 -6.92
C THR A 250 7.47 -11.64 -8.04
N LEU A 251 6.50 -12.32 -8.62
CA LEU A 251 6.66 -13.24 -9.75
C LEU A 251 7.08 -12.47 -11.01
N ALA A 252 7.62 -13.19 -12.00
CA ALA A 252 8.06 -12.62 -13.28
C ALA A 252 6.93 -11.91 -14.06
N SER A 253 5.69 -12.35 -13.87
CA SER A 253 4.49 -11.69 -14.42
C SER A 253 4.15 -10.34 -13.77
N GLY A 254 4.94 -9.89 -12.78
CA GLY A 254 4.67 -8.68 -11.99
C GLY A 254 3.69 -8.90 -10.84
N LEU A 255 3.05 -10.07 -10.76
CA LEU A 255 2.21 -10.50 -9.64
C LEU A 255 3.04 -10.60 -8.37
N ILE A 256 2.51 -10.20 -7.21
CA ILE A 256 3.16 -10.53 -5.94
C ILE A 256 3.08 -12.07 -5.72
N GLY A 257 4.20 -12.69 -5.39
CA GLY A 257 4.28 -14.09 -4.94
C GLY A 257 4.20 -14.23 -3.41
N SER A 258 4.64 -13.20 -2.67
CA SER A 258 4.48 -13.07 -1.22
C SER A 258 4.40 -11.60 -0.81
N GLY A 259 3.37 -11.23 -0.04
CA GLY A 259 3.12 -9.86 0.40
C GLY A 259 4.20 -9.33 1.37
N PRO A 260 4.28 -7.99 1.56
CA PRO A 260 5.29 -7.38 2.42
C PRO A 260 5.14 -7.81 3.89
N THR A 261 6.19 -8.36 4.48
CA THR A 261 6.22 -8.72 5.91
C THR A 261 6.60 -7.52 6.79
N ALA A 262 6.10 -7.46 8.03
CA ALA A 262 6.31 -6.32 8.93
C ALA A 262 6.06 -4.95 8.24
N LEU A 263 5.03 -4.83 7.41
CA LEU A 263 4.73 -3.60 6.67
C LEU A 263 4.32 -2.47 7.61
N ALA A 264 5.06 -1.36 7.59
CA ALA A 264 4.68 -0.11 8.25
C ALA A 264 4.78 1.07 7.29
N SER A 265 3.94 2.09 7.50
CA SER A 265 3.84 3.26 6.64
C SER A 265 3.70 4.55 7.47
N VAL A 266 4.30 5.63 6.99
CA VAL A 266 4.20 6.95 7.63
C VAL A 266 2.76 7.45 7.57
N LYS A 267 2.30 8.01 8.69
CA LYS A 267 0.97 8.60 8.84
C LYS A 267 0.94 10.03 8.29
N CYS A 268 -0.22 10.45 7.75
CA CYS A 268 -0.38 11.77 7.16
C CYS A 268 -0.21 12.92 8.15
N ALA A 269 -0.72 12.76 9.37
CA ALA A 269 -0.63 13.77 10.42
C ALA A 269 0.67 13.65 11.24
N GLY A 270 1.68 12.92 10.74
CA GLY A 270 2.84 12.53 11.51
C GLY A 270 2.55 11.47 12.57
N GLY A 271 3.51 11.29 13.48
CA GLY A 271 3.55 10.22 14.47
C GLY A 271 4.21 8.94 13.95
N THR A 272 4.20 7.91 14.79
CA THR A 272 4.90 6.64 14.54
C THR A 272 3.92 5.50 14.27
N THR A 273 4.31 4.61 13.37
CA THR A 273 3.74 3.28 13.18
C THR A 273 4.86 2.24 13.28
N THR A 274 4.55 1.12 13.90
CA THR A 274 5.48 0.00 14.03
C THR A 274 4.75 -1.28 13.66
N ALA A 275 5.42 -2.14 12.90
CA ALA A 275 4.97 -3.48 12.59
C ALA A 275 6.14 -4.44 12.79
N ASN A 276 5.87 -5.59 13.41
CA ASN A 276 6.87 -6.62 13.66
C ASN A 276 6.31 -8.01 13.36
N VAL A 277 7.22 -8.92 13.00
CA VAL A 277 6.96 -10.36 12.86
C VAL A 277 8.10 -11.13 13.53
N ALA A 278 7.79 -12.25 14.17
CA ALA A 278 8.80 -13.04 14.90
C ALA A 278 9.78 -13.77 13.98
N ALA A 279 9.32 -14.13 12.78
CA ALA A 279 10.13 -14.73 11.74
C ALA A 279 9.56 -14.35 10.37
N VAL A 280 10.42 -14.40 9.37
CA VAL A 280 10.06 -14.19 7.98
C VAL A 280 10.43 -15.44 7.20
N ASN A 281 9.47 -15.99 6.46
CA ASN A 281 9.72 -17.16 5.63
C ASN A 281 9.06 -16.99 4.25
N ILE A 282 9.86 -17.13 3.20
CA ILE A 282 9.41 -17.35 1.83
C ILE A 282 9.81 -18.79 1.52
N PRO A 283 8.85 -19.74 1.54
CA PRO A 283 9.15 -21.16 1.40
C PRO A 283 10.08 -21.47 0.23
N GLY A 284 11.17 -22.20 0.52
CA GLY A 284 12.17 -22.62 -0.47
C GLY A 284 13.10 -21.51 -0.97
N ALA A 285 12.99 -20.27 -0.46
CA ALA A 285 13.81 -19.15 -0.93
C ALA A 285 14.50 -18.37 0.19
N VAL A 286 13.76 -17.90 1.19
CA VAL A 286 14.28 -17.01 2.24
C VAL A 286 13.75 -17.43 3.60
N SER A 287 14.66 -17.54 4.57
CA SER A 287 14.33 -17.59 5.99
C SER A 287 15.01 -16.42 6.69
N ALA A 288 14.31 -15.75 7.60
CA ALA A 288 14.91 -14.76 8.48
C ALA A 288 14.25 -14.80 9.86
N GLY A 289 14.98 -14.33 10.86
CA GLY A 289 14.47 -14.11 12.20
C GLY A 289 13.51 -12.91 12.28
N ALA A 290 13.44 -12.31 13.47
CA ALA A 290 12.52 -11.22 13.72
C ALA A 290 12.77 -10.05 12.76
N SER A 291 11.68 -9.51 12.21
CA SER A 291 11.72 -8.27 11.43
C SER A 291 10.83 -7.23 12.07
N VAL A 292 11.37 -6.01 12.22
CA VAL A 292 10.67 -4.86 12.78
C VAL A 292 10.82 -3.69 11.84
N THR A 293 9.70 -3.12 11.42
CA THR A 293 9.66 -1.84 10.68
C THR A 293 9.03 -0.77 11.56
N THR A 294 9.70 0.36 11.66
CA THR A 294 9.19 1.58 12.26
C THR A 294 9.17 2.69 11.21
N ALA A 295 8.02 3.34 11.04
CA ALA A 295 7.84 4.47 10.15
C ALA A 295 7.34 5.68 10.96
N THR A 296 8.11 6.76 10.96
CA THR A 296 7.86 7.97 11.74
C THR A 296 7.74 9.17 10.82
N GLY A 297 6.69 9.96 11.04
CA GLY A 297 6.52 11.27 10.42
C GLY A 297 6.53 12.37 11.46
N VAL A 298 7.21 13.47 11.18
CA VAL A 298 7.25 14.69 11.99
C VAL A 298 6.91 15.85 11.07
N LEU A 299 5.99 16.72 11.49
CA LEU A 299 5.57 17.88 10.70
C LEU A 299 6.19 19.19 11.20
N THR A 300 6.60 19.23 12.48
CA THR A 300 7.18 20.41 13.13
C THR A 300 8.42 20.03 13.97
N PRO A 301 9.47 20.87 14.02
CA PRO A 301 9.60 22.14 13.31
C PRO A 301 9.84 21.95 11.80
N GLU A 302 10.42 20.82 11.38
CA GLU A 302 10.64 20.46 9.97
C GLU A 302 9.78 19.26 9.55
N ALA A 303 9.36 19.24 8.28
CA ALA A 303 8.67 18.09 7.72
C ALA A 303 9.68 16.97 7.47
N LYS A 304 9.60 15.88 8.23
CA LYS A 304 10.53 14.75 8.18
C LYS A 304 9.79 13.42 8.17
N SER A 305 10.18 12.56 7.23
CA SER A 305 9.78 11.15 7.13
C SER A 305 11.00 10.29 7.41
N THR A 306 10.88 9.28 8.26
CA THR A 306 11.95 8.33 8.57
C THR A 306 11.37 6.92 8.63
N VAL A 307 12.00 6.00 7.89
CA VAL A 307 11.60 4.59 7.87
C VAL A 307 12.80 3.73 8.16
N VAL A 308 12.67 2.90 9.19
CA VAL A 308 13.70 1.96 9.64
C VAL A 308 13.10 0.56 9.58
N ASN A 309 13.73 -0.34 8.82
CA ASN A 309 13.48 -1.77 8.89
C ASN A 309 14.72 -2.48 9.42
N THR A 310 14.51 -3.36 10.39
CA THR A 310 15.55 -4.25 10.92
C THR A 310 15.12 -5.69 10.73
N ILE A 311 16.07 -6.55 10.39
CA ILE A 311 15.85 -7.99 10.19
C ILE A 311 17.02 -8.73 10.83
N GLY A 312 16.73 -9.68 11.71
CA GLY A 312 17.75 -10.59 12.26
C GLY A 312 17.91 -11.86 11.42
N GLY A 313 19.13 -12.36 11.32
CA GLY A 313 19.47 -13.70 10.83
C GLY A 313 18.86 -14.07 9.49
N VAL A 314 19.20 -13.35 8.42
CA VAL A 314 18.75 -13.65 7.05
C VAL A 314 19.56 -14.79 6.46
N ASN A 315 18.87 -15.76 5.89
CA ASN A 315 19.44 -16.88 5.15
C ASN A 315 18.62 -17.13 3.88
N VAL A 316 19.27 -16.99 2.74
CA VAL A 316 18.72 -17.25 1.40
C VAL A 316 19.28 -18.55 0.86
N LEU A 317 18.41 -19.41 0.31
CA LEU A 317 18.76 -20.70 -0.29
C LEU A 317 19.73 -21.55 0.54
N SER A 318 19.40 -21.75 1.81
CA SER A 318 20.19 -22.64 2.70
C SER A 318 21.67 -22.25 2.81
N GLY A 319 21.97 -20.95 2.77
CA GLY A 319 23.30 -20.41 3.08
C GLY A 319 24.01 -19.73 1.91
N VAL A 320 23.37 -19.63 0.74
CA VAL A 320 23.95 -18.91 -0.41
C VAL A 320 24.16 -17.43 -0.09
N ILE A 321 23.22 -16.80 0.62
CA ILE A 321 23.40 -15.47 1.21
C ILE A 321 23.04 -15.56 2.68
N GLN A 322 23.96 -15.15 3.56
CA GLN A 322 23.75 -15.09 5.00
C GLN A 322 24.04 -13.68 5.50
N VAL A 323 23.19 -13.15 6.37
CA VAL A 323 23.39 -11.87 7.03
C VAL A 323 22.90 -11.99 8.46
N ASP A 324 23.71 -11.61 9.44
CA ASP A 324 23.31 -11.70 10.85
C ASP A 324 22.29 -10.60 11.20
N ALA A 325 22.44 -9.41 10.62
CA ALA A 325 21.43 -8.37 10.72
C ALA A 325 21.43 -7.46 9.48
N ILE A 326 20.24 -7.05 9.07
CA ILE A 326 20.03 -5.99 8.08
C ILE A 326 19.38 -4.82 8.78
N LYS A 327 19.89 -3.61 8.51
CA LYS A 327 19.24 -2.34 8.83
C LYS A 327 19.03 -1.57 7.53
N ALA A 328 17.78 -1.36 7.13
CA ALA A 328 17.41 -0.48 6.03
C ALA A 328 16.83 0.80 6.63
N GLU A 329 17.56 1.91 6.59
CA GLU A 329 17.14 3.17 7.18
C GLU A 329 17.23 4.31 6.17
N THR A 330 16.09 4.90 5.89
CA THR A 330 15.99 6.10 5.05
C THR A 330 15.32 7.23 5.80
N SER A 331 15.69 8.46 5.46
CA SER A 331 14.92 9.64 5.86
C SER A 331 14.88 10.69 4.76
N ALA A 332 13.78 11.42 4.70
CA ALA A 332 13.60 12.60 3.88
C ALA A 332 13.16 13.75 4.78
N SER A 333 13.79 14.93 4.70
CA SER A 333 13.38 16.11 5.46
C SER A 333 13.39 17.39 4.63
N ARG A 334 12.51 18.33 4.99
CA ARG A 334 12.40 19.67 4.39
C ARG A 334 12.33 20.72 5.50
N ALA A 335 13.18 21.73 5.38
CA ALA A 335 13.27 22.80 6.37
C ALA A 335 11.96 23.63 6.45
N PRO A 336 11.70 24.31 7.59
CA PRO A 336 10.45 25.06 7.83
C PRO A 336 10.16 26.20 6.83
N GLY A 337 11.18 26.69 6.13
CA GLY A 337 11.07 27.72 5.07
C GLY A 337 10.99 27.15 3.65
N GLY A 338 10.83 25.84 3.49
CA GLY A 338 10.91 25.16 2.20
C GLY A 338 12.35 24.82 1.79
N GLY A 339 12.63 24.88 0.49
CA GLY A 339 13.94 24.52 -0.08
C GLY A 339 14.07 23.05 -0.49
N ALA A 340 15.27 22.63 -0.88
CA ALA A 340 15.53 21.27 -1.34
C ALA A 340 15.30 20.23 -0.23
N VAL A 341 14.76 19.06 -0.59
CA VAL A 341 14.59 17.96 0.37
C VAL A 341 15.95 17.32 0.63
N LYS A 342 16.30 17.19 1.92
CA LYS A 342 17.46 16.42 2.35
C LYS A 342 17.09 14.95 2.41
N LEU A 343 17.80 14.12 1.64
CA LEU A 343 17.64 12.67 1.62
C LEU A 343 18.83 12.00 2.30
N THR A 344 18.58 11.05 3.20
CA THR A 344 19.62 10.37 3.97
C THR A 344 19.38 8.87 3.97
N ASP A 345 20.48 8.13 3.88
CA ASP A 345 20.55 6.68 3.93
C ASP A 345 21.60 6.31 4.97
N THR A 346 21.22 5.48 5.95
CA THR A 346 22.13 4.96 6.99
C THR A 346 22.04 3.44 7.08
N SER A 347 21.73 2.81 5.95
CA SER A 347 21.51 1.37 5.87
C SER A 347 22.81 0.59 5.97
N THR A 348 22.78 -0.55 6.63
CA THR A 348 23.98 -1.36 6.93
C THR A 348 23.68 -2.85 6.92
N PHE A 349 24.69 -3.64 6.59
CA PHE A 349 24.73 -5.08 6.81
C PHE A 349 25.60 -5.41 8.02
N THR A 350 25.22 -6.43 8.78
CA THR A 350 26.07 -7.06 9.79
C THR A 350 26.43 -8.46 9.32
N ASN A 351 27.72 -8.73 9.16
CA ASN A 351 28.27 -10.05 8.80
C ASN A 351 27.65 -10.66 7.53
N LEU A 352 27.55 -9.87 6.46
CA LEU A 352 27.14 -10.37 5.15
C LEU A 352 28.15 -11.39 4.61
N ARG A 353 27.65 -12.56 4.24
CA ARG A 353 28.39 -13.64 3.59
C ARG A 353 27.63 -14.11 2.36
N ILE A 354 28.35 -14.29 1.25
CA ILE A 354 27.81 -14.87 0.03
C ILE A 354 28.68 -16.07 -0.34
N ALA A 355 28.05 -17.23 -0.52
CA ALA A 355 28.75 -18.45 -0.86
C ALA A 355 29.55 -18.28 -2.17
N GLY A 356 30.81 -18.71 -2.15
CA GLY A 356 31.71 -18.60 -3.30
C GLY A 356 32.34 -17.22 -3.53
N LEU A 357 32.10 -16.25 -2.64
CA LEU A 357 32.76 -14.94 -2.67
C LEU A 357 33.59 -14.71 -1.41
N PRO A 358 34.70 -13.95 -1.50
CA PRO A 358 35.43 -13.50 -0.32
C PRO A 358 34.52 -12.66 0.60
N ALA A 359 34.89 -12.55 1.88
CA ALA A 359 34.11 -11.81 2.86
C ALA A 359 33.82 -10.38 2.37
N ILE A 360 32.55 -10.09 2.11
CA ILE A 360 32.11 -8.75 1.77
C ILE A 360 32.03 -7.98 3.10
N ASN A 361 32.79 -6.90 3.22
CA ASN A 361 32.76 -6.07 4.42
C ASN A 361 31.35 -5.48 4.65
N ALA A 362 31.06 -5.05 5.89
CA ALA A 362 29.76 -4.48 6.25
C ALA A 362 29.36 -3.24 5.42
N SER A 363 30.32 -2.61 4.75
CA SER A 363 30.16 -1.39 3.96
C SER A 363 30.04 -1.72 2.46
N VAL A 364 28.93 -2.35 2.09
CA VAL A 364 28.61 -2.58 0.68
C VAL A 364 28.26 -1.25 0.01
N ALA A 365 28.98 -0.91 -1.07
CA ALA A 365 28.69 0.29 -1.86
C ALA A 365 27.25 0.24 -2.42
N PRO A 366 26.55 1.38 -2.51
CA PRO A 366 25.23 1.43 -3.11
C PRO A 366 25.18 0.83 -4.52
N ASN A 367 24.11 0.07 -4.81
CA ASN A 367 23.84 -0.57 -6.10
C ASN A 367 24.92 -1.59 -6.54
N THR A 368 25.54 -2.28 -5.59
CA THR A 368 26.49 -3.36 -5.90
C THR A 368 25.75 -4.56 -6.49
N VAL A 369 26.03 -4.90 -7.75
CA VAL A 369 25.41 -6.03 -8.47
C VAL A 369 26.37 -7.22 -8.51
N ILE A 370 25.85 -8.39 -8.18
CA ILE A 370 26.60 -9.65 -8.12
C ILE A 370 25.78 -10.73 -8.82
N GLN A 371 26.43 -11.58 -9.60
CA GLN A 371 25.81 -12.81 -10.11
C GLN A 371 26.11 -13.96 -9.17
N VAL A 372 25.06 -14.63 -8.70
CA VAL A 372 25.18 -15.74 -7.76
C VAL A 372 24.76 -17.03 -8.46
N PRO A 373 25.68 -18.00 -8.65
CA PRO A 373 25.37 -19.28 -9.29
C PRO A 373 24.18 -19.98 -8.62
N GLY A 374 23.24 -20.49 -9.43
CA GLY A 374 22.05 -21.19 -8.95
C GLY A 374 20.94 -20.29 -8.34
N LEU A 375 21.15 -18.97 -8.28
CA LEU A 375 20.17 -18.01 -7.78
C LEU A 375 19.78 -16.99 -8.87
N GLY A 376 20.76 -16.26 -9.39
CA GLY A 376 20.56 -15.19 -10.36
C GLY A 376 21.26 -13.89 -9.97
N GLN A 377 20.69 -12.77 -10.40
CA GLN A 377 21.26 -11.45 -10.15
C GLN A 377 20.88 -10.94 -8.76
N VAL A 378 21.86 -10.58 -7.95
CA VAL A 378 21.68 -10.00 -6.63
C VAL A 378 22.18 -8.57 -6.66
N THR A 379 21.31 -7.61 -6.32
CA THR A 379 21.70 -6.23 -6.06
C THR A 379 21.70 -6.00 -4.56
N LEU A 380 22.88 -5.75 -4.02
CA LEU A 380 23.07 -5.35 -2.63
C LEU A 380 22.99 -3.83 -2.50
N HIS A 381 22.39 -3.37 -1.41
CA HIS A 381 22.27 -1.96 -1.06
C HIS A 381 21.73 -1.13 -2.24
N LYS A 382 20.61 -1.56 -2.83
CA LYS A 382 20.01 -0.86 -3.98
C LYS A 382 19.41 0.46 -3.51
N VAL A 383 19.95 1.58 -3.99
CA VAL A 383 19.53 2.94 -3.60
C VAL A 383 19.03 3.68 -4.83
N SER A 384 17.83 4.24 -4.73
CA SER A 384 17.23 5.13 -5.71
C SER A 384 16.78 6.44 -5.05
N LYS A 385 17.08 7.57 -5.68
CA LYS A 385 16.75 8.91 -5.16
C LYS A 385 16.05 9.73 -6.25
N SER A 386 15.04 10.48 -5.86
CA SER A 386 14.46 11.59 -6.64
C SER A 386 14.70 12.92 -5.92
N SER A 387 14.08 14.01 -6.35
CA SER A 387 14.16 15.30 -5.65
C SER A 387 13.47 15.31 -4.28
N THR A 388 12.60 14.34 -3.99
CA THR A 388 11.77 14.31 -2.77
C THR A 388 11.73 12.96 -2.08
N THR A 389 12.26 11.91 -2.70
CA THR A 389 12.07 10.52 -2.28
C THR A 389 13.38 9.76 -2.30
N ILE A 390 13.61 8.93 -1.30
CA ILE A 390 14.69 7.95 -1.25
C ILE A 390 14.09 6.56 -1.02
N ILE A 391 14.61 5.58 -1.75
CA ILE A 391 14.23 4.18 -1.65
C ILE A 391 15.50 3.35 -1.50
N VAL A 392 15.51 2.48 -0.50
CA VAL A 392 16.57 1.50 -0.25
C VAL A 392 15.95 0.11 -0.23
N THR A 393 16.58 -0.83 -0.95
CA THR A 393 16.35 -2.27 -0.81
C THR A 393 17.69 -2.92 -0.53
N MET A 394 17.83 -3.52 0.65
CA MET A 394 19.13 -4.04 1.08
C MET A 394 19.55 -5.24 0.25
N VAL A 395 18.67 -6.21 0.02
CA VAL A 395 18.94 -7.29 -0.93
C VAL A 395 17.78 -7.38 -1.91
N GLU A 396 18.05 -7.15 -3.19
CA GLU A 396 17.14 -7.48 -4.28
C GLU A 396 17.72 -8.65 -5.07
N ILE A 397 16.92 -9.70 -5.27
CA ILE A 397 17.32 -10.90 -6.02
C ILE A 397 16.37 -11.02 -7.21
N VAL A 398 16.92 -11.12 -8.41
CA VAL A 398 16.19 -11.48 -9.63
C VAL A 398 16.59 -12.90 -10.02
N LEU A 399 15.62 -13.81 -9.97
CA LEU A 399 15.88 -15.23 -10.19
C LEU A 399 16.22 -15.55 -11.64
N SER A 400 17.33 -16.26 -11.88
CA SER A 400 17.69 -16.78 -13.21
C SER A 400 17.07 -18.16 -13.50
N GLN A 401 16.52 -18.80 -12.48
CA GLN A 401 15.84 -20.10 -12.56
C GLN A 401 14.65 -20.15 -11.59
N ALA A 402 13.74 -21.11 -11.78
CA ALA A 402 12.64 -21.29 -10.85
C ALA A 402 13.13 -21.80 -9.48
N LEU A 403 12.52 -21.32 -8.39
CA LEU A 403 12.76 -21.74 -7.02
C LEU A 403 11.43 -22.03 -6.31
N GLY A 404 11.12 -23.31 -6.12
CA GLY A 404 9.83 -23.72 -5.56
C GLY A 404 8.67 -23.21 -6.42
N THR A 405 7.81 -22.37 -5.83
CA THR A 405 6.68 -21.74 -6.53
C THR A 405 7.04 -20.43 -7.24
N LEU A 406 8.28 -19.96 -7.13
CA LEU A 406 8.74 -18.73 -7.78
C LEU A 406 9.32 -19.06 -9.17
N PRO A 407 8.71 -18.62 -10.28
CA PRO A 407 9.25 -18.85 -11.61
C PRO A 407 10.52 -18.04 -11.87
N THR A 408 11.28 -18.40 -12.90
CA THR A 408 12.39 -17.60 -13.45
C THR A 408 11.95 -16.16 -13.69
N GLY A 409 12.78 -15.18 -13.30
CA GLY A 409 12.50 -13.75 -13.40
C GLY A 409 11.77 -13.17 -12.19
N SER A 410 11.40 -13.99 -11.19
CA SER A 410 10.84 -13.47 -9.94
C SER A 410 11.84 -12.59 -9.20
N LYS A 411 11.32 -11.56 -8.53
CA LYS A 411 12.07 -10.60 -7.71
C LYS A 411 11.79 -10.83 -6.24
N ILE A 412 12.84 -11.01 -5.44
CA ILE A 412 12.75 -11.10 -3.98
C ILE A 412 13.42 -9.86 -3.40
N GLN A 413 12.73 -9.17 -2.51
CA GLN A 413 13.24 -7.97 -1.84
C GLN A 413 13.33 -8.25 -0.34
N ILE A 414 14.46 -7.89 0.27
CA ILE A 414 14.75 -8.07 1.69
C ILE A 414 15.31 -6.75 2.22
N GLY A 415 14.76 -6.25 3.33
CA GLY A 415 15.16 -4.99 3.95
C GLY A 415 14.79 -3.79 3.09
N TYR A 416 13.50 -3.46 3.01
CA TYR A 416 13.00 -2.32 2.23
C TYR A 416 12.69 -1.13 3.12
N SER A 417 13.14 0.06 2.69
CA SER A 417 12.80 1.33 3.31
C SER A 417 12.61 2.42 2.26
N ASN A 418 11.54 3.18 2.38
CA ASN A 418 11.22 4.33 1.53
C ASN A 418 10.78 5.50 2.42
N SER A 419 11.38 6.66 2.19
CA SER A 419 10.99 7.92 2.83
C SER A 419 10.83 9.01 1.77
N SER A 420 9.79 9.82 1.93
CA SER A 420 9.46 10.91 1.03
C SER A 420 8.81 12.07 1.78
N VAL A 421 9.10 13.29 1.31
CA VAL A 421 8.44 14.52 1.77
C VAL A 421 7.94 15.28 0.54
N GLY A 422 6.62 15.49 0.49
CA GLY A 422 5.95 16.26 -0.55
C GLY A 422 6.48 17.70 -0.65
N ALA A 423 6.19 18.33 -1.78
CA ALA A 423 6.31 19.78 -1.94
C ALA A 423 5.17 20.48 -1.20
#